data_AF-A0A239CX33-F1
#
_entry.id   AF-A0A239CX33-F1
#
_cell.length_a   1.000
_cell.length_b   1.000
_cell.length_c   1.000
_cell.angle_alpha   90.00
_cell.angle_beta   90.00
_cell.angle_gamma   90.00
#
_symmetry.space_group_name_H-M   'P 1'
#
loop_
_entity.id
_entity.type
_entity.pdbx_description
1 polymer ?
#
loop_
_entity_poly.entity_id
_entity_poly.type
_entity_poly.pdbx_seq_one_letter_code
_entity_poly.pdbx_strand_id
1 'polypeptide(L)'
;MGRIFPKEFPISGSSRPHGPQADVRFALHQRQPRADKLDAAQREICRADPAFAEALRKRVKDPRRFAAFVAGAAAYIRLGEPCGTCGGFRRRTRDRACYTCHLARSGANFERMKAGIAPVVGRSRDSHLDLLARQRAERDGECIEKQFGQVVVRRFPTGRLEVQFPDGHVEHDLSKTQGEHVWRLMEMLPEMKDALVWAGWF
;
A
#
# COMPACT_ATOMS: atom_id res chain seq x y z
N MET A 1 -2.12 44.98 43.25
CA MET A 1 -1.22 43.80 43.40
C MET A 1 -2.04 42.53 43.16
N GLY A 2 -2.10 42.05 41.92
CA GLY A 2 -2.90 40.88 41.53
C GLY A 2 -2.12 39.58 41.78
N ARG A 3 -2.74 38.63 42.49
CA ARG A 3 -2.18 37.30 42.73
C ARG A 3 -2.40 36.43 41.51
N ILE A 4 -1.31 35.97 40.90
CA ILE A 4 -1.30 34.99 39.81
C ILE A 4 -1.44 33.61 40.47
N PHE A 5 -2.57 32.94 40.26
CA PHE A 5 -2.72 31.53 40.61
C PHE A 5 -2.17 30.66 39.48
N PRO A 6 -1.31 29.66 39.75
CA PRO A 6 -0.88 28.71 38.74
C PRO A 6 -2.04 27.78 38.36
N LYS A 7 -2.29 27.64 37.05
CA LYS A 7 -3.20 26.63 36.49
C LYS A 7 -2.60 25.25 36.69
N GLU A 8 -3.21 24.45 37.56
CA GLU A 8 -2.97 23.02 37.63
C GLU A 8 -3.51 22.36 36.36
N PHE A 9 -2.61 21.80 35.55
CA PHE A 9 -3.00 20.93 34.43
C PHE A 9 -3.09 19.49 34.95
N PRO A 10 -4.24 18.80 34.81
CA PRO A 10 -4.32 17.40 35.15
C PRO A 10 -3.47 16.60 34.16
N ILE A 11 -2.37 16.01 34.65
CA ILE A 11 -1.61 14.98 33.94
C ILE A 11 -2.51 13.75 33.89
N SER A 12 -3.33 13.67 32.84
CA SER A 12 -4.06 12.43 32.54
C SER A 12 -3.05 11.36 32.11
N GLY A 13 -2.67 10.52 33.06
CA GLY A 13 -1.85 9.34 32.85
C GLY A 13 -2.60 8.32 32.00
N SER A 14 -2.60 8.52 30.69
CA SER A 14 -2.91 7.46 29.72
C SER A 14 -1.69 6.53 29.62
N SER A 15 -1.54 5.64 30.60
CA SER A 15 -0.61 4.51 30.54
C SER A 15 -1.17 3.44 29.59
N ARG A 16 -1.25 3.77 28.29
CA ARG A 16 -1.42 2.70 27.29
C ARG A 16 -0.12 1.90 27.29
N PRO A 17 -0.16 0.58 27.55
CA PRO A 17 1.05 -0.23 27.51
C PRO A 17 1.68 -0.11 26.12
N HIS A 18 2.83 0.57 26.04
CA HIS A 18 3.71 0.60 24.87
C HIS A 18 4.47 -0.73 24.83
N GLY A 19 3.76 -1.80 24.49
CA GLY A 19 4.33 -3.12 24.37
C GLY A 19 3.46 -3.99 23.48
N PRO A 20 4.05 -4.80 22.59
CA PRO A 20 3.27 -5.73 21.80
C PRO A 20 2.63 -6.77 22.74
N GLN A 21 1.30 -6.74 22.88
CA GLN A 21 0.57 -7.76 23.63
C GLN A 21 0.91 -9.14 23.08
N ALA A 22 1.40 -10.03 23.95
CA ALA A 22 1.71 -11.40 23.60
C ALA A 22 0.42 -12.16 23.33
N ASP A 23 0.20 -12.51 22.07
CA ASP A 23 -0.88 -13.41 21.65
C ASP A 23 -0.26 -14.79 21.40
N VAL A 24 -0.78 -15.79 22.11
CA VAL A 24 -0.33 -17.19 22.11
C VAL A 24 -0.37 -17.77 20.70
N ARG A 25 -1.25 -17.25 19.82
CA ARG A 25 -1.33 -17.66 18.41
C ARG A 25 -0.07 -17.34 17.60
N PHE A 26 0.78 -16.41 18.07
CA PHE A 26 2.07 -16.11 17.45
C PHE A 26 3.24 -16.92 18.02
N ALA A 27 3.03 -17.68 19.09
CA ALA A 27 4.10 -18.43 19.77
C ALA A 27 4.74 -19.49 18.87
N LEU A 28 3.95 -20.08 17.95
CA LEU A 28 4.42 -21.08 16.99
C LEU A 28 5.48 -20.54 16.01
N HIS A 29 5.49 -19.24 15.76
CA HIS A 29 6.32 -18.61 14.71
C HIS A 29 7.55 -17.87 15.28
N GLN A 30 7.88 -18.11 16.56
CA GLN A 30 9.06 -17.61 17.30
C GLN A 30 9.24 -16.07 17.39
N ARG A 31 8.48 -15.27 16.64
CA ARG A 31 8.59 -13.81 16.62
C ARG A 31 7.22 -13.17 16.49
N GLN A 32 6.87 -12.28 17.42
CA GLN A 32 5.64 -11.50 17.30
C GLN A 32 5.70 -10.61 16.05
N PRO A 33 4.73 -10.72 15.12
CA PRO A 33 4.73 -9.92 13.92
C PRO A 33 4.46 -8.45 14.27
N ARG A 34 5.29 -7.55 13.74
CA ARG A 34 5.08 -6.11 13.85
C ARG A 34 3.98 -5.72 12.87
N ALA A 35 2.77 -5.46 13.35
CA ALA A 35 1.66 -5.00 12.49
C ALA A 35 1.95 -3.68 11.76
N ASP A 36 2.94 -2.91 12.21
CA ASP A 36 3.43 -1.73 11.50
C ASP A 36 4.30 -2.05 10.28
N LYS A 37 4.91 -3.24 10.19
CA LYS A 37 5.75 -3.67 9.07
C LYS A 37 5.35 -5.05 8.58
N LEU A 38 4.58 -5.07 7.50
CA LEU A 38 4.12 -6.28 6.83
C LEU A 38 5.16 -6.76 5.80
N ASP A 39 5.64 -7.99 5.94
CA ASP A 39 6.67 -8.57 5.07
C ASP A 39 6.26 -9.88 4.39
N ALA A 40 7.05 -10.33 3.41
CA ALA A 40 6.74 -11.50 2.61
C ALA A 40 6.67 -12.78 3.45
N ALA A 41 7.54 -12.94 4.46
CA ALA A 41 7.54 -14.11 5.34
C ALA A 41 6.24 -14.20 6.14
N GLN A 42 5.78 -13.09 6.72
CA GLN A 42 4.48 -13.02 7.40
C GLN A 42 3.34 -13.37 6.46
N ARG A 43 3.42 -13.02 5.17
CA ARG A 43 2.38 -13.32 4.19
C ARG A 43 2.33 -14.82 3.90
N GLU A 44 3.48 -15.48 3.75
CA GLU A 44 3.51 -16.93 3.57
C GLU A 44 2.95 -17.65 4.80
N ILE A 45 3.25 -17.16 6.01
CA ILE A 45 2.63 -17.69 7.24
C ILE A 45 1.12 -17.48 7.22
N CYS A 46 0.61 -16.30 6.84
CA CYS A 46 -0.83 -16.07 6.72
C CYS A 46 -1.52 -17.03 5.72
N ARG A 47 -0.81 -17.51 4.70
CA ARG A 47 -1.33 -18.50 3.75
C ARG A 47 -1.35 -19.91 4.33
N ALA A 48 -0.34 -20.25 5.13
CA ALA A 48 -0.23 -21.55 5.78
C ALA A 48 -1.09 -21.71 7.04
N ASP A 49 -1.35 -20.61 7.76
CA ASP A 49 -2.00 -20.58 9.07
C ASP A 49 -3.11 -19.51 9.13
N PRO A 50 -4.39 -19.91 8.97
CA PRO A 50 -5.53 -19.00 9.07
C PRO A 50 -5.68 -18.33 10.45
N ALA A 51 -5.27 -18.99 11.54
CA ALA A 51 -5.36 -18.42 12.88
C ALA A 51 -4.34 -17.28 13.07
N PHE A 52 -3.14 -17.44 12.51
CA PHE A 52 -2.16 -16.36 12.42
C PHE A 52 -2.69 -15.18 11.58
N ALA A 53 -3.31 -15.46 10.44
CA ALA A 53 -3.90 -14.43 9.59
C ALA A 53 -4.97 -13.62 10.31
N GLU A 54 -5.87 -14.27 11.05
CA GLU A 54 -6.92 -13.61 11.83
C GLU A 54 -6.33 -12.74 12.97
N ALA A 55 -5.33 -13.27 13.69
CA ALA A 55 -4.65 -12.55 14.76
C ALA A 55 -3.92 -11.30 14.22
N LEU A 56 -3.21 -11.44 13.08
CA LEU A 56 -2.51 -10.31 12.46
C LEU A 56 -3.51 -9.28 11.93
N ARG A 57 -4.63 -9.71 11.33
CA ARG A 57 -5.71 -8.83 10.86
C ARG A 57 -6.22 -7.91 11.97
N LYS A 58 -6.44 -8.44 13.18
CA LYS A 58 -6.89 -7.67 14.36
C LYS A 58 -5.90 -6.59 14.79
N ARG A 59 -4.61 -6.75 14.51
CA ARG A 59 -3.56 -5.77 14.87
C ARG A 59 -3.33 -4.70 13.79
N VAL A 60 -3.71 -4.97 12.54
CA VAL A 60 -3.54 -3.99 11.46
C VAL A 60 -4.69 -2.98 11.49
N LYS A 61 -4.36 -1.72 11.82
CA LYS A 61 -5.34 -0.62 11.95
C LYS A 61 -6.24 -0.43 10.72
N ASP A 62 -5.72 -0.70 9.53
CA ASP A 62 -6.40 -0.45 8.26
C ASP A 62 -6.78 -1.79 7.59
N PRO A 63 -8.08 -2.15 7.50
CA PRO A 63 -8.49 -3.42 6.92
C PRO A 63 -8.11 -3.54 5.43
N ARG A 64 -8.08 -2.42 4.70
CA ARG A 64 -7.70 -2.40 3.27
C ARG A 64 -6.23 -2.75 3.08
N ARG A 65 -5.38 -2.25 3.99
CA ARG A 65 -3.95 -2.62 4.02
C ARG A 65 -3.76 -4.12 4.22
N PHE A 66 -4.52 -4.73 5.13
CA PHE A 66 -4.40 -6.18 5.37
C PHE A 66 -4.90 -6.99 4.17
N ALA A 67 -6.00 -6.58 3.54
CA ALA A 67 -6.49 -7.21 2.31
C ALA A 67 -5.44 -7.15 1.19
N ALA A 68 -4.87 -5.96 0.94
CA ALA A 68 -3.80 -5.76 -0.03
C ALA A 68 -2.55 -6.61 0.31
N PHE A 69 -2.24 -6.76 1.60
CA PHE A 69 -1.14 -7.60 2.07
C PHE A 69 -1.32 -9.07 1.71
N VAL A 70 -2.49 -9.66 2.04
CA VAL A 70 -2.80 -11.06 1.72
C VAL A 70 -2.82 -11.28 0.21
N ALA A 71 -3.36 -10.33 -0.55
CA ALA A 71 -3.38 -10.34 -2.02
C ALA A 71 -2.00 -10.14 -2.67
N GLY A 72 -0.95 -9.84 -1.89
CA GLY A 72 0.39 -9.58 -2.42
C GLY A 72 0.54 -8.24 -3.13
N ALA A 73 -0.40 -7.32 -2.99
CA ALA A 73 -0.34 -6.00 -3.59
C ALA A 73 0.71 -5.12 -2.88
N ALA A 74 1.52 -4.39 -3.66
CA ALA A 74 2.57 -3.52 -3.15
C ALA A 74 2.03 -2.23 -2.50
N ALA A 75 0.81 -1.83 -2.86
CA ALA A 75 0.15 -0.62 -2.39
C ALA A 75 -1.36 -0.86 -2.23
N TYR A 76 -2.01 0.09 -1.57
CA TYR A 76 -3.47 0.19 -1.43
C TYR A 76 -3.89 1.67 -1.41
N ILE A 77 -5.15 1.98 -1.68
CA ILE A 77 -5.68 3.35 -1.69
C ILE A 77 -6.31 3.71 -0.33
N ARG A 78 -5.95 4.90 0.18
CA ARG A 78 -6.46 5.45 1.43
C ARG A 78 -7.04 6.84 1.20
N LEU A 79 -8.34 6.88 0.91
CA LEU A 79 -9.04 8.10 0.44
C LEU A 79 -9.26 9.14 1.54
N GLY A 80 -9.64 8.72 2.75
CA GLY A 80 -9.90 9.64 3.86
C GLY A 80 -8.65 10.32 4.44
N GLU A 81 -7.45 9.91 4.02
CA GLU A 81 -6.19 10.47 4.53
C GLU A 81 -5.19 10.66 3.37
N PRO A 82 -5.33 11.72 2.55
CA PRO A 82 -4.36 12.07 1.50
C PRO A 82 -2.97 12.34 2.08
N CYS A 83 -1.96 12.31 1.21
CA CYS A 83 -0.59 12.49 1.68
C CYS A 83 -0.37 13.97 1.98
N GLY A 84 0.06 14.31 3.20
CA GLY A 84 0.37 15.70 3.55
C GLY A 84 1.51 16.34 2.75
N THR A 85 2.30 15.55 2.00
CA THR A 85 3.38 16.06 1.15
C THR A 85 2.97 16.21 -0.31
N CYS A 86 2.36 15.17 -0.91
CA CYS A 86 2.08 15.15 -2.36
C CYS A 86 0.60 15.02 -2.71
N GLY A 87 -0.31 15.07 -1.74
CA GLY A 87 -1.76 14.87 -1.93
C GLY A 87 -2.18 13.43 -2.27
N GLY A 88 -1.25 12.58 -2.73
CA GLY A 88 -1.59 11.24 -3.23
C GLY A 88 -2.23 10.31 -2.20
N PHE A 89 -3.14 9.46 -2.67
CA PHE A 89 -3.92 8.52 -1.84
C PHE A 89 -3.33 7.11 -1.75
N ARG A 90 -2.37 6.76 -2.62
CA ARG A 90 -1.71 5.44 -2.59
C ARG A 90 -0.75 5.33 -1.40
N ARG A 91 -0.85 4.24 -0.66
CA ARG A 91 -0.03 3.89 0.50
C ARG A 91 0.62 2.54 0.28
N ARG A 92 1.86 2.38 0.75
CA ARG A 92 2.56 1.09 0.71
C ARG A 92 1.92 0.11 1.68
N THR A 93 1.71 -1.11 1.22
CA THR A 93 1.20 -2.21 2.06
C THR A 93 2.17 -2.52 3.21
N ARG A 94 3.48 -2.47 2.94
CA ARG A 94 4.53 -2.78 3.91
C ARG A 94 4.49 -1.89 5.15
N ASP A 95 4.47 -0.58 5.00
CA ASP A 95 4.71 0.38 6.10
C ASP A 95 3.78 1.60 6.11
N ARG A 96 2.73 1.62 5.28
CA ARG A 96 1.79 2.75 5.12
C ARG A 96 2.41 4.04 4.60
N ALA A 97 3.68 4.04 4.18
CA ALA A 97 4.28 5.24 3.61
C ALA A 97 3.56 5.63 2.31
N CYS A 98 3.50 6.92 1.99
CA CYS A 98 2.97 7.36 0.69
C CYS A 98 3.76 6.69 -0.44
N TYR A 99 3.04 6.04 -1.36
CA TYR A 99 3.66 5.29 -2.45
C TYR A 99 4.43 6.23 -3.38
N THR A 100 3.82 7.33 -3.80
CA THR A 100 4.42 8.34 -4.68
C THR A 100 5.65 8.98 -4.04
N CYS A 101 5.56 9.47 -2.79
CA CYS A 101 6.71 10.04 -2.10
C CYS A 101 7.84 9.01 -1.89
N HIS A 102 7.50 7.75 -1.63
CA HIS A 102 8.51 6.70 -1.50
C HIS A 102 9.24 6.45 -2.83
N LEU A 103 8.52 6.40 -3.95
CA LEU A 103 9.12 6.29 -5.28
C LEU A 103 9.97 7.53 -5.62
N ALA A 104 9.50 8.74 -5.31
CA ALA A 104 10.25 9.97 -5.50
C ALA A 104 11.56 9.98 -4.69
N ARG A 105 11.55 9.47 -3.44
CA ARG A 105 12.78 9.27 -2.65
C ARG A 105 13.75 8.31 -3.31
N SER A 106 13.25 7.30 -4.03
CA SER A 106 14.10 6.40 -4.81
C SER A 106 14.66 7.05 -6.08
N GLY A 107 13.99 8.09 -6.63
CA GLY A 107 14.52 8.93 -7.70
C GLY A 107 15.76 9.72 -7.27
N ALA A 108 15.77 10.27 -6.04
CA ALA A 108 16.98 10.88 -5.49
C ALA A 108 18.15 9.87 -5.36
N ASN A 109 17.85 8.61 -5.05
CA ASN A 109 18.87 7.55 -5.09
C ASN A 109 19.27 7.18 -6.53
N PHE A 110 18.36 7.27 -7.50
CA PHE A 110 18.66 7.05 -8.91
C PHE A 110 19.60 8.12 -9.48
N GLU A 111 19.34 9.40 -9.20
CA GLU A 111 20.24 10.49 -9.58
C GLU A 111 21.60 10.39 -8.89
N ARG A 112 21.64 9.96 -7.62
CA ARG A 112 22.90 9.63 -6.94
C ARG A 112 23.66 8.52 -7.67
N MET A 113 22.99 7.42 -8.02
CA MET A 113 23.61 6.32 -8.77
C MET A 113 24.13 6.78 -10.15
N LYS A 114 23.38 7.64 -10.86
CA LYS A 114 23.81 8.25 -12.13
C LYS A 114 25.05 9.13 -11.97
N ALA A 115 25.16 9.82 -10.83
CA ALA A 115 26.33 10.61 -10.44
C ALA A 115 27.47 9.79 -9.83
N GLY A 116 27.39 8.45 -9.81
CA GLY A 116 28.40 7.59 -9.18
C GLY A 116 28.40 7.63 -7.63
N ILE A 117 27.39 8.26 -7.04
CA ILE A 117 27.22 8.39 -5.59
C ILE A 117 26.37 7.23 -5.07
N ALA A 118 26.84 6.57 -4.01
CA ALA A 118 26.12 5.44 -3.42
C ALA A 118 24.68 5.84 -3.00
N PRO A 119 23.67 5.00 -3.29
CA PRO A 119 22.30 5.24 -2.87
C PRO A 119 22.19 5.16 -1.34
N VAL A 120 21.31 5.97 -0.77
CA VAL A 120 21.10 6.05 0.68
C VAL A 120 20.53 4.73 1.25
N VAL A 121 19.86 3.93 0.42
CA VAL A 121 19.35 2.61 0.79
C VAL A 121 19.48 1.67 -0.41
N GLY A 122 20.31 0.63 -0.31
CA GLY A 122 20.45 -0.40 -1.35
C GLY A 122 19.19 -1.26 -1.46
N ARG A 123 18.71 -1.52 -2.68
CA ARG A 123 17.72 -2.58 -2.92
C ARG A 123 18.42 -3.92 -2.76
N SER A 124 17.76 -4.90 -2.13
CA SER A 124 18.26 -6.26 -2.11
C SER A 124 18.29 -6.83 -3.53
N ARG A 125 19.21 -7.76 -3.79
CA ARG A 125 19.34 -8.48 -5.06
C ARG A 125 18.01 -9.07 -5.51
N ASP A 126 17.28 -9.70 -4.60
CA ASP A 126 15.99 -10.34 -4.88
C ASP A 126 14.93 -9.34 -5.33
N SER A 127 14.86 -8.18 -4.67
CA SER A 127 13.94 -7.11 -5.06
C SER A 127 14.26 -6.53 -6.44
N HIS A 128 15.52 -6.58 -6.85
CA HIS A 128 15.93 -6.12 -8.17
C HIS A 128 15.58 -7.15 -9.26
N LEU A 129 15.87 -8.42 -9.03
CA LEU A 129 15.53 -9.51 -9.96
C LEU A 129 14.01 -9.63 -10.17
N ASP A 130 13.22 -9.49 -9.11
CA ASP A 130 11.76 -9.50 -9.17
C ASP A 130 11.18 -8.34 -10.01
N LEU A 131 11.79 -7.16 -9.94
CA LEU A 131 11.39 -6.03 -10.78
C LEU A 131 11.70 -6.28 -12.26
N LEU A 132 12.88 -6.81 -12.56
CA LEU A 132 13.29 -7.13 -13.93
C LEU A 132 12.41 -8.22 -14.55
N ALA A 133 12.04 -9.23 -13.77
CA ALA A 133 11.10 -10.27 -14.22
C ALA A 133 9.74 -9.67 -14.59
N ARG A 134 9.19 -8.79 -13.75
CA ARG A 134 7.92 -8.10 -14.02
C ARG A 134 7.97 -7.19 -15.24
N GLN A 135 9.08 -6.49 -15.45
CA GLN A 135 9.28 -5.65 -16.65
C GLN A 135 9.40 -6.48 -17.93
N ARG A 136 10.07 -7.63 -17.86
CA ARG A 136 10.17 -8.55 -19.00
C ARG A 136 8.78 -9.09 -19.37
N ALA A 137 8.03 -9.60 -18.40
CA ALA A 137 6.67 -10.09 -18.61
C ALA A 137 5.74 -9.03 -19.24
N GLU A 138 5.80 -7.78 -18.77
CA GLU A 138 5.01 -6.70 -19.38
C GLU A 138 5.42 -6.40 -20.83
N ARG A 139 6.72 -6.39 -21.12
CA ARG A 139 7.23 -6.20 -22.49
C ARG A 139 6.80 -7.33 -23.43
N ASP A 140 6.71 -8.54 -22.89
CA ASP A 140 6.26 -9.73 -23.62
C ASP A 140 4.72 -9.77 -23.76
N GLY A 141 4.02 -8.72 -23.26
CA GLY A 141 2.58 -8.52 -23.44
C GLY A 141 1.72 -9.22 -22.40
N GLU A 142 2.30 -9.81 -21.35
CA GLU A 142 1.53 -10.46 -20.30
C GLU A 142 0.68 -9.40 -19.58
N CYS A 143 -0.64 -9.56 -19.69
CA CYS A 143 -1.61 -8.80 -18.94
C CYS A 143 -2.80 -9.68 -18.59
N ILE A 144 -3.47 -9.34 -17.48
CA ILE A 144 -4.72 -9.97 -17.11
C ILE A 144 -5.81 -8.97 -17.43
N GLU A 145 -6.70 -9.34 -18.36
CA GLU A 145 -7.88 -8.55 -18.71
C GLU A 145 -9.10 -9.06 -17.94
N LYS A 146 -9.95 -8.14 -17.48
CA LYS A 146 -11.24 -8.47 -16.88
C LYS A 146 -12.26 -7.37 -17.13
N GLN A 147 -13.48 -7.79 -17.45
CA GLN A 147 -14.62 -6.89 -17.64
C GLN A 147 -15.45 -6.76 -16.35
N PHE A 148 -15.83 -5.53 -16.04
CA PHE A 148 -16.70 -5.16 -14.93
C PHE A 148 -17.82 -4.27 -15.46
N GLY A 149 -18.97 -4.86 -15.76
CA GLY A 149 -20.09 -4.16 -16.40
C GLY A 149 -19.67 -3.57 -17.74
N GLN A 150 -19.67 -2.23 -17.81
CA GLN A 150 -19.32 -1.48 -19.01
C GLN A 150 -17.83 -1.09 -19.09
N VAL A 151 -17.04 -1.41 -18.07
CA VAL A 151 -15.61 -1.06 -17.99
C VAL A 151 -14.76 -2.30 -18.24
N VAL A 152 -13.76 -2.19 -19.12
CA VAL A 152 -12.76 -3.25 -19.33
C VAL A 152 -11.45 -2.81 -18.71
N VAL A 153 -10.83 -3.68 -17.93
CA VAL A 153 -9.63 -3.36 -17.15
C VAL A 153 -8.52 -4.35 -17.45
N ARG A 154 -7.33 -3.83 -17.75
CA ARG A 154 -6.12 -4.62 -17.93
C ARG A 154 -5.12 -4.32 -16.84
N ARG A 155 -4.68 -5.36 -16.15
CA ARG A 155 -3.64 -5.28 -15.13
C ARG A 155 -2.35 -5.90 -15.65
N PHE A 156 -1.28 -5.13 -15.61
CA PHE A 156 0.06 -5.58 -15.98
C PHE A 156 0.85 -6.07 -14.75
N PRO A 157 1.85 -6.94 -14.92
CA PRO A 157 2.70 -7.47 -13.85
C PRO A 157 3.40 -6.40 -13.00
N THR A 158 3.74 -5.26 -13.58
CA THR A 158 4.33 -4.11 -12.87
C THR A 158 3.34 -3.38 -11.96
N GLY A 159 2.04 -3.67 -12.08
CA GLY A 159 0.96 -3.00 -11.38
C GLY A 159 0.40 -1.78 -12.11
N ARG A 160 0.79 -1.55 -13.38
CA ARG A 160 0.08 -0.63 -14.28
C ARG A 160 -1.34 -1.12 -14.51
N LEU A 161 -2.28 -0.19 -14.51
CA LEU A 161 -3.70 -0.45 -14.74
C LEU A 161 -4.16 0.38 -15.94
N GLU A 162 -4.58 -0.31 -17.00
CA GLU A 162 -5.25 0.30 -18.14
C GLU A 162 -6.75 0.08 -18.00
N VAL A 163 -7.53 1.11 -18.29
CA VAL A 163 -8.99 1.12 -18.11
C VAL A 163 -9.62 1.66 -19.38
N GLN A 164 -10.48 0.86 -19.99
CA GLN A 164 -11.32 1.24 -21.13
C GLN A 164 -12.73 1.55 -20.62
N PHE A 165 -13.18 2.76 -20.92
CA PHE A 165 -14.47 3.30 -20.50
C PHE A 165 -15.57 3.06 -21.56
N PRO A 166 -16.86 3.20 -21.19
CA PRO A 166 -17.99 2.92 -22.08
C PRO A 166 -18.09 3.87 -23.27
N ASP A 167 -17.52 5.08 -23.15
CA ASP A 167 -17.43 6.09 -24.20
C ASP A 167 -16.33 5.78 -25.23
N GLY A 168 -15.60 4.67 -25.06
CA GLY A 168 -14.49 4.26 -25.90
C GLY A 168 -13.15 4.89 -25.52
N HIS A 169 -13.12 5.77 -24.50
CA HIS A 169 -11.87 6.32 -23.99
C HIS A 169 -11.02 5.23 -23.30
N VAL A 170 -9.71 5.24 -23.54
CA VAL A 170 -8.76 4.32 -22.90
C VAL A 170 -7.75 5.13 -22.11
N GLU A 171 -7.76 4.95 -20.80
CA GLU A 171 -6.74 5.46 -19.90
C GLU A 171 -5.66 4.38 -19.73
N HIS A 172 -4.50 4.57 -20.36
CA HIS A 172 -3.43 3.57 -20.44
C HIS A 172 -2.69 3.36 -19.11
N ASP A 173 -2.73 4.34 -18.22
CA ASP A 173 -2.11 4.22 -16.90
C ASP A 173 -2.83 5.09 -15.87
N LEU A 174 -3.79 4.47 -15.18
CA LEU A 174 -4.56 5.11 -14.12
C LEU A 174 -3.68 5.65 -12.96
N SER A 175 -2.39 5.31 -12.91
CA SER A 175 -1.48 5.76 -11.86
C SER A 175 -0.97 7.19 -12.08
N LYS A 176 -1.07 7.65 -13.33
CA LYS A 176 -0.73 9.01 -13.75
C LYS A 176 -1.92 9.95 -13.59
N THR A 177 -3.12 9.41 -13.53
CA THR A 177 -4.35 10.15 -13.31
C THR A 177 -4.40 10.72 -11.88
N GLN A 178 -4.94 11.93 -11.74
CA GLN A 178 -5.08 12.56 -10.42
C GLN A 178 -6.07 11.77 -9.55
N GLY A 179 -5.77 11.63 -8.26
CA GLY A 179 -6.59 10.82 -7.35
C GLY A 179 -8.04 11.29 -7.22
N GLU A 180 -8.28 12.61 -7.33
CA GLU A 180 -9.65 13.17 -7.36
C GLU A 180 -10.43 12.75 -8.59
N HIS A 181 -9.77 12.61 -9.73
CA HIS A 181 -10.40 12.16 -10.96
C HIS A 181 -10.77 10.67 -10.84
N VAL A 182 -9.87 9.83 -10.29
CA VAL A 182 -10.18 8.43 -9.99
C VAL A 182 -11.37 8.31 -9.03
N TRP A 183 -11.47 9.20 -8.04
CA TRP A 183 -12.61 9.22 -7.13
C TRP A 183 -13.93 9.59 -7.84
N ARG A 184 -13.93 10.65 -8.66
CA ARG A 184 -15.11 11.01 -9.47
C ARG A 184 -15.53 9.88 -10.40
N LEU A 185 -14.57 9.17 -11.01
CA LEU A 185 -14.84 7.99 -11.82
C LEU A 185 -15.53 6.88 -11.00
N MET A 186 -15.13 6.68 -9.74
CA MET A 186 -15.81 5.72 -8.84
C MET A 186 -17.22 6.14 -8.43
N GLU A 187 -17.50 7.44 -8.33
CA GLU A 187 -18.85 7.95 -8.06
C GLU A 187 -19.76 7.81 -9.28
N MET A 188 -19.21 8.03 -10.49
CA MET A 188 -19.95 7.93 -11.75
C MET A 188 -20.14 6.49 -12.22
N LEU A 189 -19.17 5.61 -12.00
CA LEU A 189 -19.15 4.23 -12.45
C LEU A 189 -18.90 3.31 -11.24
N PRO A 190 -19.96 2.78 -10.61
CA PRO A 190 -19.83 1.92 -9.43
C PRO A 190 -18.95 0.69 -9.68
N GLU A 191 -18.94 0.14 -10.90
CA GLU A 191 -18.13 -1.02 -11.28
C GLU A 191 -16.62 -0.73 -11.22
N MET A 192 -16.23 0.55 -11.33
CA MET A 192 -14.85 1.00 -11.20
C MET A 192 -14.28 0.66 -9.82
N LYS A 193 -15.12 0.64 -8.78
CA LYS A 193 -14.69 0.24 -7.44
C LYS A 193 -14.27 -1.23 -7.40
N ASP A 194 -15.08 -2.12 -7.97
CA ASP A 194 -14.80 -3.55 -7.99
C ASP A 194 -13.59 -3.88 -8.86
N ALA A 195 -13.45 -3.18 -9.98
CA ALA A 195 -12.27 -3.17 -10.83
C ALA A 195 -11.00 -2.81 -10.04
N LEU A 196 -11.03 -1.71 -9.27
CA LEU A 196 -9.90 -1.27 -8.47
C LEU A 196 -9.58 -2.24 -7.32
N VAL A 197 -10.58 -2.82 -6.67
CA VAL A 197 -10.39 -3.87 -5.65
C VAL A 197 -9.69 -5.07 -6.28
N TRP A 198 -10.19 -5.57 -7.41
CA TRP A 198 -9.59 -6.69 -8.14
C TRP A 198 -8.15 -6.39 -8.60
N ALA A 199 -7.90 -5.17 -9.04
CA ALA A 199 -6.59 -4.70 -9.42
C ALA A 199 -5.59 -4.62 -8.25
N GLY A 200 -6.06 -4.73 -7.00
CA GLY A 200 -5.25 -4.50 -5.80
C GLY A 200 -4.94 -3.02 -5.57
N TRP A 201 -5.80 -2.14 -6.07
CA TRP A 201 -5.69 -0.70 -5.88
C TRP A 201 -6.51 -0.21 -4.69
N PHE A 202 -7.59 -0.90 -4.30
CA PHE A 202 -8.47 -0.49 -3.21
C PHE A 202 -8.26 -1.29 -1.91
#